data_AF-A0AAW5N4H7-F1
#
_entry.id   AF-A0AAW5N4H7-F1
#
_cell.length_a   1.000
_cell.length_b   1.000
_cell.length_c   1.000
_cell.angle_alpha   90.00
_cell.angle_beta   90.00
_cell.angle_gamma   90.00
#
_symmetry.space_group_name_H-M   'P 1'
#
loop_
_entity.id
_entity.type
_entity.pdbx_description
1 polymer ?
#
loop_
_entity_poly.entity_id
_entity_poly.type
_entity_poly.pdbx_seq_one_letter_code
_entity_poly.pdbx_strand_id
1 'polypeptide(L)'
;ELMRDLYAATNTFRLFSPDETASNRLQAVFEVTDRAFMGPVLDTDDHLGPDGRVMEVLSEHLCQGWLEGYTLTGRDGVFATY
;
A
#
# COMPACT_ATOMS: atom_id res chain seq x y z
N GLU A 1 -6.48 -6.51 -11.18
CA GLU A 1 -7.92 -6.23 -11.28
C GLU A 1 -8.60 -6.39 -9.91
N LEU A 2 -8.67 -7.59 -9.32
CA LEU A 2 -9.30 -7.80 -8.00
C LEU A 2 -8.88 -6.79 -6.90
N MET A 3 -7.57 -6.61 -6.68
CA MET A 3 -7.07 -5.69 -5.64
C MET A 3 -7.46 -4.24 -5.92
N ARG A 4 -7.35 -3.78 -7.17
CA ARG A 4 -7.80 -2.44 -7.59
C ARG A 4 -9.29 -2.27 -7.30
N ASP A 5 -10.10 -3.26 -7.67
CA ASP A 5 -11.55 -3.17 -7.50
C ASP A 5 -11.95 -3.18 -6.02
N LEU A 6 -11.24 -3.94 -5.18
CA LEU A 6 -11.39 -3.91 -3.71
C LEU A 6 -11.03 -2.53 -3.12
N TYR A 7 -9.97 -1.91 -3.62
CA TYR A 7 -9.60 -0.55 -3.25
C TYR A 7 -10.66 0.46 -3.70
N ALA A 8 -11.21 0.33 -4.90
CA ALA A 8 -12.28 1.21 -5.36
C ALA A 8 -13.57 1.05 -4.54
N ALA A 9 -13.88 -0.17 -4.08
CA ALA A 9 -15.09 -0.48 -3.35
C ALA A 9 -15.02 -0.19 -1.84
N THR A 10 -13.82 -0.04 -1.26
CA THR A 10 -13.63 0.11 0.19
C THR A 10 -12.62 1.19 0.51
N ASN A 11 -12.75 1.84 1.67
CA ASN A 11 -11.76 2.81 2.16
C ASN A 11 -10.93 2.28 3.34
N THR A 12 -11.13 1.02 3.71
CA THR A 12 -10.54 0.41 4.91
C THR A 12 -9.52 -0.68 4.61
N PHE A 13 -9.37 -1.12 3.36
CA PHE A 13 -8.36 -2.10 2.99
C PHE A 13 -7.01 -1.43 2.69
N ARG A 14 -5.89 -2.06 3.09
CA ARG A 14 -4.51 -1.62 2.83
C ARG A 14 -3.59 -2.76 2.35
N LEU A 15 -2.60 -2.41 1.53
CA LEU A 15 -1.54 -3.26 1.01
C LEU A 15 -0.25 -2.80 1.67
N PHE A 16 0.46 -3.73 2.27
CA PHE A 16 1.77 -3.52 2.87
C PHE A 16 2.81 -4.28 2.04
N SER A 17 3.95 -3.69 1.74
CA SER A 17 4.99 -4.35 0.95
C SER A 17 6.35 -3.69 1.15
N PRO A 18 7.46 -4.44 1.19
CA PRO A 18 8.77 -3.87 1.49
C PRO A 18 9.42 -3.26 0.24
N ASP A 19 8.74 -2.29 -0.39
CA ASP A 19 9.12 -1.71 -1.71
C ASP A 19 9.05 -2.71 -2.88
N GLU A 20 8.03 -3.58 -2.86
CA GLU A 20 7.91 -4.68 -3.83
C GLU A 20 6.53 -4.77 -4.51
N THR A 21 5.61 -3.83 -4.30
CA THR A 21 4.24 -3.88 -4.87
C THR A 21 4.25 -4.05 -6.38
N ALA A 22 5.07 -3.25 -7.08
CA ALA A 22 5.18 -3.33 -8.54
C ALA A 22 5.90 -4.61 -8.99
N SER A 23 6.97 -4.99 -8.29
CA SER A 23 7.73 -6.21 -8.60
C SER A 23 6.90 -7.49 -8.43
N ASN A 24 6.00 -7.50 -7.45
CA ASN A 24 5.02 -8.56 -7.20
C ASN A 24 3.79 -8.48 -8.11
N ARG A 25 3.80 -7.62 -9.13
CA ARG A 25 2.74 -7.45 -10.14
C ARG A 25 1.40 -6.97 -9.56
N LEU A 26 1.43 -6.22 -8.46
CA LEU A 26 0.24 -5.68 -7.78
C LEU A 26 -0.03 -4.20 -8.12
N GLN A 27 0.71 -3.60 -9.06
CA GLN A 27 0.64 -2.18 -9.42
C GLN A 27 -0.71 -1.68 -9.93
N ALA A 28 -1.65 -2.57 -10.27
CA ALA A 28 -3.00 -2.16 -10.70
C ALA A 28 -3.76 -1.36 -9.62
N VAL A 29 -3.39 -1.48 -8.34
CA VAL A 29 -3.95 -0.64 -7.26
C VAL A 29 -3.66 0.85 -7.46
N PHE A 30 -2.58 1.18 -8.18
CA PHE A 30 -2.19 2.57 -8.43
C PHE A 30 -3.11 3.30 -9.42
N GLU A 31 -4.00 2.57 -10.11
CA GLU A 31 -5.07 3.18 -10.91
C GLU A 31 -6.12 3.92 -10.04
N VAL A 32 -6.19 3.62 -8.73
CA VAL A 32 -7.24 4.11 -7.82
C VAL A 32 -6.73 4.63 -6.48
N THR A 33 -5.42 4.59 -6.24
CA THR A 33 -4.79 5.13 -5.01
C THR A 33 -3.29 5.37 -5.23
N ASP A 34 -2.62 5.97 -4.26
CA ASP A 34 -1.17 6.18 -4.26
C ASP A 34 -0.49 5.34 -3.17
N ARG A 35 0.84 5.35 -3.19
CA ARG A 35 1.67 5.01 -2.03
C ARG A 35 1.60 6.13 -1.01
N ALA A 36 1.36 5.75 0.24
CA ALA A 36 1.31 6.69 1.35
C ALA A 36 2.69 7.32 1.57
N PHE A 37 2.81 8.61 1.35
CA PHE A 37 4.08 9.33 1.49
C PHE A 37 3.86 10.71 2.11
N MET A 38 4.62 11.00 3.17
CA MET A 38 4.51 12.24 3.93
C MET A 38 5.64 13.25 3.65
N GLY A 39 6.58 12.89 2.77
CA GLY A 39 7.65 13.78 2.33
C GLY A 39 7.25 14.67 1.15
N PRO A 40 8.16 15.54 0.70
CA PRO A 40 7.95 16.31 -0.53
C PRO A 40 7.86 15.38 -1.75
N VAL A 41 6.81 15.53 -2.55
CA VAL A 41 6.65 14.83 -3.84
C VAL A 41 7.20 15.70 -4.96
N LEU A 42 8.04 15.12 -5.80
CA LEU A 42 8.64 15.75 -6.98
C LEU A 42 7.87 15.34 -8.25
N ASP A 43 8.00 16.14 -9.31
CA ASP A 43 7.34 15.86 -10.60
C ASP A 43 7.80 14.54 -11.26
N THR A 44 8.92 13.98 -10.80
CA THR A 44 9.47 12.71 -11.26
C THR A 44 9.01 11.50 -10.46
N ASP A 45 8.33 11.72 -9.34
CA ASP A 45 7.86 10.63 -8.48
C ASP A 45 6.62 9.96 -9.08
N ASP A 46 6.47 8.66 -8.78
CA ASP A 46 5.42 7.81 -9.34
C ASP A 46 4.41 7.41 -8.26
N HIS A 47 3.15 7.81 -8.43
CA HIS A 47 2.02 7.46 -7.55
C HIS A 47 2.34 7.59 -6.04
N LEU A 48 2.78 8.78 -5.62
CA LEU A 48 3.02 9.14 -4.22
C LEU A 48 1.98 10.18 -3.76
N GLY A 49 1.39 9.98 -2.59
CA GLY A 49 0.45 10.96 -2.03
C GLY A 49 0.23 10.79 -0.53
N PRO A 50 -0.09 11.86 0.20
CA PRO A 50 -0.34 11.81 1.65
C PRO A 50 -1.57 10.97 2.01
N ASP A 51 -2.54 10.85 1.09
CA ASP A 51 -3.76 10.05 1.25
C ASP A 51 -3.64 8.63 0.66
N GLY A 52 -2.43 8.21 0.28
CA GLY A 52 -2.16 6.89 -0.28
C GLY A 52 -2.57 5.75 0.66
N ARG A 53 -2.96 4.63 0.06
CA ARG A 53 -3.40 3.42 0.80
C ARG A 53 -2.50 2.21 0.62
N VAL A 54 -1.54 2.29 -0.30
CA VAL A 54 -0.43 1.33 -0.36
C VAL A 54 0.66 1.82 0.60
N MET A 55 1.07 0.96 1.52
CA MET A 55 2.04 1.23 2.56
C MET A 55 3.36 0.52 2.22
N GLU A 56 4.36 1.25 1.78
CA GLU A 56 5.66 0.66 1.43
C GLU A 56 6.82 1.39 2.09
N VAL A 57 7.79 0.61 2.55
CA VAL A 57 9.11 1.03 3.00
C VAL A 57 9.99 -0.21 2.93
N LEU A 58 11.27 -0.09 2.56
CA LEU A 58 12.20 -1.22 2.42
C LEU A 58 12.55 -1.85 3.79
N SER A 59 11.56 -2.48 4.43
CA SER A 59 11.63 -3.14 5.72
C SER A 59 10.40 -4.04 5.92
N GLU A 60 10.63 -5.35 5.93
CA GLU A 60 9.61 -6.36 6.19
C GLU A 60 9.06 -6.23 7.61
N HIS A 61 9.93 -5.91 8.59
CA HIS A 61 9.52 -5.72 9.98
C HIS A 61 8.50 -4.58 10.13
N LEU A 62 8.74 -3.44 9.46
CA LEU A 62 7.78 -2.32 9.49
C LEU A 62 6.48 -2.70 8.81
N CYS A 63 6.55 -3.31 7.62
CA CYS A 63 5.36 -3.71 6.87
C CYS A 63 4.49 -4.71 7.64
N GLN A 64 5.10 -5.74 8.23
CA GLN A 64 4.42 -6.73 9.05
C GLN A 64 3.86 -6.10 10.34
N GLY A 65 4.66 -5.28 11.04
CA GLY A 65 4.20 -4.61 12.26
C GLY A 65 3.03 -3.65 12.02
N TRP A 66 3.02 -2.94 10.88
CA TRP A 66 1.90 -2.12 10.49
C TRP A 66 0.65 -2.95 10.15
N LEU A 67 0.79 -4.05 9.41
CA LEU A 67 -0.32 -4.95 9.14
C LEU A 67 -0.90 -5.54 10.44
N GLU A 68 -0.06 -5.96 11.38
CA GLU A 68 -0.50 -6.46 12.69
C GLU A 68 -1.29 -5.40 13.46
N GLY A 69 -0.78 -4.18 13.56
CA GLY A 69 -1.51 -3.08 14.20
C GLY A 69 -2.83 -2.77 13.50
N TYR A 70 -2.86 -2.83 12.16
CA TYR A 70 -4.06 -2.59 11.36
C TYR A 70 -5.13 -3.67 11.57
N THR A 71 -4.71 -4.93 11.63
CA THR A 71 -5.62 -6.08 11.81
C THR A 71 -6.12 -6.23 13.23
N LEU A 72 -5.26 -6.02 14.23
CA LEU A 72 -5.65 -6.01 15.64
C LEU A 72 -6.64 -4.89 15.98
N THR A 73 -6.72 -3.85 15.14
CA THR A 73 -7.70 -2.75 15.27
C THR A 73 -8.93 -2.92 14.37
N GLY A 74 -9.18 -4.14 13.86
CA GLY A 74 -10.43 -4.54 13.23
C GLY A 74 -10.55 -4.20 11.75
N ARG A 75 -9.43 -4.03 11.04
CA ARG A 75 -9.39 -3.76 9.60
C ARG A 75 -8.62 -4.86 8.87
N ASP A 76 -8.80 -4.92 7.55
CA ASP A 76 -8.18 -5.95 6.71
C ASP A 76 -7.06 -5.37 5.85
N GLY A 77 -6.05 -6.18 5.59
CA GLY A 77 -4.99 -5.85 4.66
C GLY A 77 -4.24 -7.08 4.19
N VAL A 78 -3.29 -6.88 3.29
CA VAL A 78 -2.39 -7.95 2.82
C VAL A 78 -0.95 -7.47 2.89
N PHE A 79 -0.04 -8.36 3.25
CA PHE A 79 1.40 -8.14 3.17
C PHE A 79 1.96 -8.97 2.02
N ALA A 80 2.57 -8.30 1.04
CA ALA A 80 3.17 -8.93 -0.14
C ALA A 80 4.69 -8.74 -0.12
N THR A 81 5.42 -9.85 -0.18
CA THR A 81 6.88 -9.94 -0.10
C THR A 81 7.37 -11.14 -0.94
N TYR A 82 8.63 -11.12 -1.37
CA TYR A 82 9.29 -12.26 -2.05
C TYR A 82 9.37 -13.56 -1.23
#